data_AF-A0A6M8UAQ5-F1
#
_entry.id   AF-A0A6M8UAQ5-F1
#
_cell.length_a   1.000
_cell.length_b   1.000
_cell.length_c   1.000
_cell.angle_alpha   90.00
_cell.angle_beta   90.00
_cell.angle_gamma   90.00
#
_symmetry.space_group_name_H-M   'P 1'
#
loop_
_entity.id
_entity.type
_entity.pdbx_description
1 polymer ?
#
loop_
_entity_poly.entity_id
_entity_poly.type
_entity_poly.pdbx_seq_one_letter_code
_entity_poly.pdbx_strand_id
1 'polypeptide(L)'
;MNNLLFLFILVPLLSIVFLVLNFFLSFHKPDESKVSPYECGFLSIEGQTRSTFQIHFYIVGLLFLVFDLEILLLMPVSVTLYHISTFGFTIAIIFFIIITIGFVLELGSGAIKLSNAETISKKKKIKPLLNYNSIIFLSLPFPLAYAIRTERSCFSCRLERGREKMKISK
;
A
#
# COMPACT_ATOMS: atom_id res chain seq x y z
N MET A 1 -34.92 17.43 -19.81
CA MET A 1 -33.83 16.57 -19.31
C MET A 1 -33.42 17.07 -17.94
N ASN A 2 -33.21 16.19 -16.96
CA ASN A 2 -32.79 16.63 -15.62
C ASN A 2 -31.43 17.34 -15.71
N ASN A 3 -31.25 18.49 -15.05
CA ASN A 3 -30.01 19.30 -15.15
C ASN A 3 -28.76 18.46 -14.78
N LEU A 4 -28.91 17.55 -13.81
CA LEU A 4 -27.88 16.58 -13.44
C LEU A 4 -27.48 15.62 -14.58
N LEU A 5 -28.45 15.10 -15.33
CA LEU A 5 -28.17 14.22 -16.47
C LEU A 5 -27.47 14.99 -17.59
N PHE A 6 -27.86 16.24 -17.80
CA PHE A 6 -27.21 17.12 -18.76
C PHE A 6 -25.73 17.34 -18.42
N LEU A 7 -25.40 17.63 -17.15
CA LEU A 7 -24.00 17.81 -16.72
C LEU A 7 -23.17 16.54 -16.85
N PHE A 8 -23.73 15.38 -16.50
CA PHE A 8 -23.02 14.10 -16.60
C PHE A 8 -22.61 13.75 -18.04
N ILE A 9 -23.42 14.17 -19.02
CA ILE A 9 -23.14 13.93 -20.44
C ILE A 9 -22.21 15.03 -20.99
N LEU A 10 -22.42 16.29 -20.58
CA LEU A 10 -21.69 17.42 -21.15
C LEU A 10 -20.20 17.44 -20.78
N VAL A 11 -19.84 17.10 -19.54
CA VAL A 11 -18.44 17.14 -19.08
C VAL A 11 -17.51 16.23 -19.91
N PRO A 12 -17.77 14.91 -20.06
CA PRO A 12 -16.92 14.05 -20.87
C PRO A 12 -16.99 14.41 -22.37
N LEU A 13 -18.16 14.85 -22.85
CA LEU A 13 -18.32 15.27 -24.25
C LEU A 13 -17.42 16.46 -24.57
N LEU A 14 -17.37 17.46 -23.68
CA LEU A 14 -16.54 18.64 -23.87
C LEU A 14 -15.04 18.28 -23.89
N SER A 15 -14.59 17.37 -23.04
CA SER A 15 -13.21 16.85 -23.06
C SER A 15 -12.86 16.17 -24.39
N ILE A 16 -13.79 15.40 -24.96
CA ILE A 16 -13.61 14.75 -26.27
C ILE A 16 -13.57 15.80 -27.38
N VAL A 17 -14.46 16.80 -27.35
CA VAL A 17 -14.48 17.89 -28.34
C VAL A 17 -13.15 18.64 -28.33
N PHE A 18 -12.59 18.98 -27.16
CA PHE A 18 -11.28 19.62 -27.08
C PHE A 18 -10.13 18.74 -27.57
N LEU A 19 -10.18 17.43 -27.31
CA LEU A 19 -9.19 16.48 -27.82
C LEU A 19 -9.23 16.40 -29.36
N VAL A 20 -10.44 16.32 -29.94
CA VAL A 20 -10.63 16.30 -31.40
C VAL A 20 -10.19 17.62 -32.02
N LEU A 21 -10.57 18.75 -31.43
CA LEU A 21 -10.10 20.06 -31.89
C LEU A 21 -8.58 20.16 -31.85
N ASN A 22 -7.92 19.69 -30.79
CA ASN A 22 -6.46 19.66 -30.72
C ASN A 22 -5.86 18.81 -31.84
N PHE A 23 -6.42 17.63 -32.12
CA PHE A 23 -5.95 16.75 -33.18
C PHE A 23 -6.05 17.41 -34.58
N PHE A 24 -7.13 18.15 -34.85
CA PHE A 24 -7.31 18.85 -36.13
C PHE A 24 -6.48 20.12 -36.26
N LEU A 25 -6.26 20.87 -35.17
CA LEU A 25 -5.52 22.14 -35.18
C LEU A 25 -3.99 21.94 -35.04
N SER A 26 -3.54 20.82 -34.47
CA SER A 26 -2.13 20.59 -34.16
C SER A 26 -1.33 20.16 -35.39
N PHE A 27 -0.17 20.79 -35.61
CA PHE A 27 0.77 20.38 -36.64
C PHE A 27 1.56 19.16 -36.20
N HIS A 28 1.23 17.99 -36.75
CA HIS A 28 1.91 16.74 -36.45
C HIS A 28 3.10 16.49 -37.40
N LYS A 29 4.33 16.60 -36.87
CA LYS A 29 5.59 16.27 -37.58
C LYS A 29 6.41 15.27 -36.75
N PRO A 30 6.17 13.95 -36.92
CA PRO A 30 6.90 12.92 -36.20
C PRO A 30 8.30 12.75 -36.82
N ASP A 31 9.33 12.89 -36.00
CA ASP A 31 10.72 12.61 -36.35
C ASP A 31 11.18 11.39 -35.52
N GLU A 32 12.07 10.55 -36.03
CA GLU A 32 12.60 9.35 -35.34
C GLU A 32 13.10 9.65 -33.91
N SER A 33 13.75 10.80 -33.71
CA SER A 33 14.24 11.24 -32.41
C SER A 33 13.16 11.81 -31.48
N LYS A 34 11.98 12.17 -32.00
CA LYS A 34 10.81 12.62 -31.21
C LYS A 34 9.91 11.46 -30.80
N VAL A 35 9.89 10.39 -31.57
CA VAL A 35 9.07 9.20 -31.30
C VAL A 35 9.80 8.16 -30.45
N SER A 36 11.12 8.25 -30.32
CA SER A 36 11.91 7.39 -29.43
C SER A 36 11.88 7.89 -27.98
N PRO A 37 12.00 6.98 -26.99
CA PRO A 37 12.13 7.38 -25.58
C PRO A 37 13.33 8.29 -25.37
N TYR A 38 13.17 9.31 -24.53
CA TYR A 38 14.29 10.17 -24.15
C TYR A 38 15.25 9.39 -23.25
N GLU A 39 16.34 8.93 -23.85
CA GLU A 39 17.45 8.27 -23.16
C GLU A 39 18.66 9.21 -23.13
N CYS A 40 19.48 9.13 -22.09
CA CYS A 40 20.68 9.96 -21.91
C CYS A 40 21.84 9.58 -22.88
N GLY A 41 21.53 9.23 -24.13
CA GLY A 41 22.50 8.84 -25.16
C GLY A 41 22.93 7.37 -25.12
N PHE A 42 22.37 6.56 -24.22
CA PHE A 42 22.63 5.12 -24.15
C PHE A 42 21.40 4.32 -24.65
N LEU A 43 21.66 3.26 -25.40
CA LEU A 43 20.60 2.34 -25.85
C LEU A 43 20.11 1.53 -24.64
N SER A 44 18.79 1.52 -24.43
CA SER A 44 18.15 0.66 -23.42
C SER A 44 18.54 -0.80 -23.68
N ILE A 45 19.18 -1.44 -22.69
CA ILE A 45 19.58 -2.85 -22.81
C ILE A 45 18.31 -3.70 -22.93
N GLU A 46 18.10 -4.30 -24.09
CA GLU A 46 16.96 -5.18 -24.33
C GLU A 46 16.99 -6.36 -23.34
N GLY A 47 15.90 -6.52 -22.57
CA GLY A 47 15.76 -7.55 -21.55
C GLY A 47 15.90 -7.09 -20.09
N GLN A 48 16.33 -5.83 -19.82
CA GLN A 48 16.45 -5.25 -18.47
C GLN A 48 15.36 -4.20 -18.17
N THR A 49 14.12 -4.44 -18.59
CA THR A 49 12.98 -3.50 -18.39
C THR A 49 12.38 -3.58 -16.98
N ARG A 50 12.76 -4.59 -16.18
CA ARG A 50 12.27 -4.77 -14.81
C ARG A 50 13.17 -4.06 -13.81
N SER A 51 12.71 -2.93 -13.32
CA SER A 51 13.30 -2.26 -12.16
C SER A 51 12.98 -3.02 -10.87
N THR A 52 13.93 -3.07 -9.94
CA THR A 52 13.73 -3.65 -8.62
C THR A 52 12.91 -2.70 -7.76
N PHE A 53 11.62 -2.98 -7.63
CA PHE A 53 10.74 -2.19 -6.76
C PHE A 53 10.88 -2.60 -5.30
N GLN A 54 10.82 -1.60 -4.41
CA GLN A 54 10.81 -1.84 -2.98
C GLN A 54 9.43 -2.31 -2.52
N ILE A 55 9.38 -3.31 -1.62
CA ILE A 55 8.13 -3.87 -1.07
C ILE A 55 7.28 -2.81 -0.32
N HIS A 56 7.89 -1.71 0.13
CA HIS A 56 7.20 -0.62 0.83
C HIS A 56 6.00 -0.06 0.07
N PHE A 57 6.09 0.06 -1.26
CA PHE A 57 4.97 0.57 -2.08
C PHE A 57 3.76 -0.36 -2.07
N TYR A 58 4.00 -1.68 -2.01
CA TYR A 58 2.94 -2.67 -1.90
C TYR A 58 2.22 -2.60 -0.54
N ILE A 59 2.98 -2.45 0.55
CA ILE A 59 2.41 -2.40 1.89
C ILE A 59 1.50 -1.17 2.06
N VAL A 60 1.88 -0.01 1.50
CA VAL A 60 1.03 1.19 1.51
C VAL A 60 -0.28 0.95 0.76
N GLY A 61 -0.25 0.29 -0.40
CA GLY A 61 -1.46 -0.04 -1.15
C GLY A 61 -2.37 -1.03 -0.42
N LEU A 62 -1.80 -2.03 0.23
CA LEU A 62 -2.57 -2.99 1.04
C LEU A 62 -3.20 -2.33 2.27
N LEU A 63 -2.49 -1.40 2.91
CA LEU A 63 -3.02 -0.62 4.04
C LEU A 63 -4.20 0.28 3.62
N PHE A 64 -4.08 0.93 2.46
CA PHE A 64 -5.17 1.74 1.90
C PHE A 64 -6.42 0.89 1.64
N LEU A 65 -6.26 -0.32 1.09
CA LEU A 65 -7.38 -1.23 0.83
C LEU A 65 -8.13 -1.60 2.12
N VAL A 66 -7.41 -1.95 3.19
CA VAL A 66 -8.06 -2.34 4.46
C VAL A 66 -8.79 -1.15 5.09
N PHE A 67 -8.20 0.04 5.08
CA PHE A 67 -8.82 1.25 5.61
C PHE A 67 -10.03 1.72 4.77
N ASP A 68 -9.99 1.55 3.46
CA ASP A 68 -11.13 1.84 2.58
C ASP A 68 -12.32 0.92 2.87
N LEU A 69 -12.07 -0.38 3.07
CA LEU A 69 -13.10 -1.33 3.48
C LEU A 69 -13.68 -1.03 4.87
N GLU A 70 -12.87 -0.51 5.80
CA GLU A 70 -13.35 -0.09 7.13
C GLU A 70 -14.37 1.05 7.02
N ILE A 71 -14.07 2.09 6.24
CA ILE A 71 -15.00 3.21 6.03
C ILE A 71 -16.28 2.75 5.32
N LEU A 72 -16.15 1.86 4.33
CA LEU A 72 -17.29 1.29 3.63
C LEU A 72 -18.24 0.54 4.59
N LEU A 73 -17.70 -0.18 5.58
CA LEU A 73 -18.49 -0.90 6.58
C LEU A 73 -19.10 0.04 7.64
N LEU A 74 -18.49 1.19 7.91
CA LEU A 74 -19.05 2.21 8.81
C LEU A 74 -20.18 3.01 8.17
N MET A 75 -20.18 3.19 6.84
CA MET A 75 -21.19 3.94 6.10
C MET A 75 -22.65 3.54 6.41
N PRO A 76 -23.06 2.26 6.34
CA PRO A 76 -24.45 1.87 6.66
C PRO A 76 -24.82 2.10 8.13
N VAL A 77 -23.88 1.89 9.06
CA VAL A 77 -24.10 2.18 10.48
C VAL A 77 -24.31 3.68 10.67
N SER A 78 -23.54 4.53 9.98
CA SER A 78 -23.65 5.99 10.02
C SER A 78 -24.99 6.50 9.47
N VAL A 79 -25.47 5.93 8.36
CA VAL A 79 -26.76 6.32 7.75
C VAL A 79 -27.96 5.90 8.61
N THR A 80 -27.86 4.78 9.32
CA THR A 80 -28.98 4.18 10.08
C THR A 80 -28.92 4.38 11.60
N LEU A 81 -28.07 5.30 12.08
CA LEU A 81 -27.84 5.53 13.52
C LEU A 81 -29.12 5.73 14.35
N TYR A 82 -30.16 6.35 13.78
CA TYR A 82 -31.43 6.59 14.48
C TYR A 82 -32.31 5.34 14.64
N HIS A 83 -32.09 4.31 13.82
CA HIS A 83 -32.91 3.09 13.81
C HIS A 83 -32.21 1.89 14.46
N ILE A 84 -30.91 1.99 14.73
CA ILE A 84 -30.14 0.88 15.27
C ILE A 84 -30.31 0.79 16.79
N SER A 85 -30.43 -0.44 17.30
CA SER A 85 -30.43 -0.67 18.75
C SER A 85 -29.02 -0.45 19.32
N THR A 86 -28.94 -0.21 20.63
CA THR A 86 -27.66 -0.09 21.36
C THR A 86 -26.75 -1.31 21.17
N PHE A 87 -27.33 -2.48 20.92
CA PHE A 87 -26.61 -3.71 20.60
C PHE A 87 -25.87 -3.62 19.26
N GLY A 88 -26.53 -3.18 18.18
CA GLY A 88 -25.92 -3.03 16.86
C GLY A 88 -24.82 -1.97 16.85
N PHE A 89 -25.01 -0.88 17.60
CA PHE A 89 -23.99 0.15 17.78
C PHE A 89 -22.74 -0.38 18.51
N THR A 90 -22.93 -1.21 19.55
CA THR A 90 -21.82 -1.82 20.30
C THR A 90 -20.98 -2.74 19.42
N ILE A 91 -21.61 -3.53 18.55
CA ILE A 91 -20.90 -4.41 17.60
C ILE A 91 -20.06 -3.59 16.62
N ALA A 92 -20.60 -2.49 16.09
CA ALA A 92 -19.89 -1.61 15.17
C ALA A 92 -18.63 -0.99 15.82
N ILE A 93 -18.73 -0.59 17.10
CA ILE A 93 -17.58 -0.07 17.85
C ILE A 93 -16.52 -1.15 18.08
N ILE A 94 -16.92 -2.36 18.50
CA ILE A 94 -15.98 -3.47 18.72
C ILE A 94 -15.23 -3.80 17.43
N PHE A 95 -15.95 -3.86 16.31
CA PHE A 95 -15.36 -4.09 14.99
C PHE A 95 -14.31 -3.03 14.62
N PHE A 96 -14.64 -1.74 14.81
CA PHE A 96 -13.73 -0.63 14.57
C PHE A 96 -12.45 -0.71 15.42
N ILE A 97 -12.59 -1.04 16.71
CA ILE A 97 -11.45 -1.18 17.63
C ILE A 97 -10.50 -2.30 17.18
N ILE A 98 -11.03 -3.45 16.78
CA ILE A 98 -10.20 -4.59 16.33
C ILE A 98 -9.37 -4.21 15.10
N ILE A 99 -9.97 -3.52 14.13
CA ILE A 99 -9.25 -3.08 12.92
C ILE A 99 -8.21 -2.01 13.26
N THR A 100 -8.57 -1.04 14.10
CA THR A 100 -7.65 0.02 14.55
C THR A 100 -6.41 -0.58 15.25
N ILE A 101 -6.57 -1.63 16.06
CA ILE A 101 -5.44 -2.32 16.69
C ILE A 101 -4.53 -2.97 15.64
N GLY A 102 -5.11 -3.63 14.64
CA GLY A 102 -4.36 -4.19 13.51
C GLY A 102 -3.54 -3.13 12.77
N PHE A 103 -4.15 -1.97 12.52
CA PHE A 103 -3.50 -0.82 11.89
C PHE A 103 -2.33 -0.27 12.72
N VAL A 104 -2.51 -0.10 14.03
CA VAL A 104 -1.46 0.39 14.93
C VAL A 104 -0.26 -0.57 14.99
N LEU A 105 -0.50 -1.88 14.96
CA LEU A 105 0.58 -2.88 14.93
C LEU A 105 1.42 -2.76 13.65
N GLU A 106 0.79 -2.57 12.50
CA GLU A 106 1.48 -2.43 11.22
C GLU A 106 2.28 -1.12 11.13
N LEU A 107 1.75 -0.03 11.70
CA LEU A 107 2.48 1.22 11.86
C LEU A 107 3.73 1.05 12.76
N GLY A 108 3.59 0.32 13.87
CA GLY A 108 4.68 0.03 14.80
C GLY A 108 5.81 -0.80 14.19
N SER A 109 5.50 -1.65 13.20
CA SER A 109 6.48 -2.42 12.42
C SER A 109 7.44 -1.53 11.61
N GLY A 110 7.04 -0.28 11.34
CA GLY A 110 7.82 0.68 10.56
C GLY A 110 7.84 0.37 9.06
N ALA A 111 6.81 -0.35 8.57
CA ALA A 111 6.64 -0.75 7.18
C ALA A 111 6.50 0.44 6.21
N ILE A 112 6.08 1.61 6.72
CA ILE A 112 5.80 2.83 5.94
C ILE A 112 7.04 3.74 5.83
N LYS A 113 8.14 3.44 6.52
CA LYS A 113 9.35 4.28 6.45
C LYS A 113 10.05 4.06 5.12
N LEU A 114 9.89 5.00 4.18
CA LEU A 114 10.70 5.06 2.97
C LEU A 114 12.11 5.49 3.37
N SER A 115 12.99 4.51 3.60
CA SER A 115 14.38 4.79 3.93
C SER A 115 15.15 5.09 2.66
N ASN A 116 15.72 6.30 2.56
CA ASN A 116 16.79 6.60 1.62
C ASN A 116 17.92 5.56 1.83
N ALA A 117 18.64 5.19 0.77
CA ALA A 117 19.70 4.17 0.84
C ALA A 117 20.74 4.45 1.96
N GLU A 118 20.91 5.72 2.33
CA GLU A 118 21.79 6.16 3.41
C GLU A 118 21.32 5.76 4.84
N THR A 119 20.01 5.61 5.04
CA THR A 119 19.43 5.23 6.35
C THR A 119 19.65 3.76 6.71
N ILE A 120 19.85 2.87 5.74
CA ILE A 120 20.06 1.42 5.96
C ILE A 120 21.45 1.17 6.58
N SER A 121 22.46 1.94 6.18
CA SER A 121 23.83 1.86 6.73
C SER A 121 23.88 2.29 8.21
N LYS A 122 23.18 3.38 8.58
CA LYS A 122 23.06 3.81 10.00
C LYS A 122 22.24 2.83 10.85
N LYS A 123 21.17 2.23 10.31
CA LYS A 123 20.32 1.29 11.07
C LYS A 123 21.02 -0.02 11.40
N LYS A 124 21.96 -0.50 10.56
CA LYS A 124 22.75 -1.71 10.84
C LYS A 124 23.63 -1.56 12.09
N LYS A 125 24.05 -0.33 12.42
CA LYS A 125 24.84 -0.03 13.64
C LYS A 125 23.99 0.04 14.92
N ILE A 126 22.68 0.27 14.79
CA ILE A 126 21.76 0.52 15.92
C ILE A 126 20.95 -0.74 16.33
N LYS A 127 20.97 -1.82 15.52
CA LYS A 127 20.27 -3.08 15.83
C LYS A 127 21.10 -4.09 16.66
N PRO A 128 21.52 -3.74 17.87
CA PRO A 128 21.50 -4.74 18.93
C PRO A 128 20.54 -4.40 20.07
N LEU A 129 19.82 -3.28 20.02
CA LEU A 129 19.19 -2.74 21.24
C LEU A 129 17.74 -2.24 21.11
N LEU A 130 16.87 -2.95 20.37
CA LEU A 130 15.43 -2.78 20.60
C LEU A 130 14.73 -4.13 20.76
N ASN A 131 14.59 -4.46 22.03
CA ASN A 131 13.87 -5.56 22.65
C ASN A 131 12.36 -5.42 22.36
N TYR A 132 11.86 -6.21 21.42
CA TYR A 132 10.46 -6.23 20.97
C TYR A 132 9.61 -7.24 21.77
N ASN A 133 9.73 -7.23 23.11
CA ASN A 133 9.00 -8.16 23.98
C ASN A 133 8.18 -7.49 25.09
N SER A 134 7.98 -6.16 25.09
CA SER A 134 7.34 -5.49 26.24
C SER A 134 5.86 -5.14 26.12
N ILE A 135 5.20 -5.27 24.95
CA ILE A 135 3.85 -4.69 24.76
C ILE A 135 2.76 -5.74 24.48
N ILE A 136 3.10 -6.97 24.13
CA ILE A 136 2.11 -7.99 23.70
C ILE A 136 1.70 -8.98 24.83
N PHE A 137 2.38 -8.98 25.97
CA PHE A 137 2.17 -10.01 27.00
C PHE A 137 1.14 -9.66 28.10
N LEU A 138 0.60 -8.44 28.13
CA LEU A 138 -0.24 -7.99 29.26
C LEU A 138 -1.75 -8.01 28.99
N SER A 139 -2.20 -8.34 27.77
CA SER A 139 -3.63 -8.26 27.40
C SER A 139 -4.21 -9.51 26.75
N LEU A 140 -3.47 -10.63 26.67
CA LEU A 140 -3.93 -11.85 26.02
C LEU A 140 -4.10 -13.01 27.02
N PRO A 141 -5.25 -13.73 26.99
CA PRO A 141 -5.44 -14.91 27.81
C PRO A 141 -4.40 -15.99 27.48
N PHE A 142 -3.92 -16.65 28.53
CA PHE A 142 -2.78 -17.59 28.57
C PHE A 142 -2.69 -18.64 27.43
N PRO A 143 -3.77 -19.20 26.84
CA PRO A 143 -3.61 -20.23 25.81
C PRO A 143 -3.19 -19.72 24.42
N LEU A 144 -3.37 -18.44 24.07
CA LEU A 144 -3.05 -17.90 22.73
C LEU A 144 -1.58 -17.49 22.56
N ALA A 145 -0.86 -17.25 23.66
CA ALA A 145 0.54 -16.86 23.64
C ALA A 145 1.49 -17.98 23.16
N TYR A 146 1.08 -19.25 23.27
CA TYR A 146 1.92 -20.39 22.90
C TYR A 146 1.97 -20.61 21.38
N ALA A 147 0.91 -20.28 20.65
CA ALA A 147 0.84 -20.46 19.19
C ALA A 147 1.74 -19.48 18.41
N ILE A 148 1.95 -18.27 18.93
CA ILE A 148 2.75 -17.23 18.26
C ILE A 148 4.26 -17.51 18.40
N ARG A 149 4.69 -18.34 19.35
CA ARG A 149 6.11 -18.64 19.59
C ARG A 149 6.69 -19.66 18.60
N THR A 150 5.88 -20.53 18.01
CA THR A 150 6.33 -21.56 17.05
C THR A 150 6.57 -21.00 15.65
N GLU A 151 5.81 -20.01 15.18
CA GLU A 151 5.99 -19.45 13.82
C GLU A 151 7.22 -18.55 13.67
N ARG A 152 7.62 -17.81 14.71
CA ARG A 152 8.82 -16.94 14.65
C ARG A 152 10.12 -17.72 14.42
N SER A 153 10.22 -18.94 14.96
CA SER A 153 11.39 -19.80 14.74
C SER A 153 11.46 -20.33 13.30
N CYS A 154 10.31 -20.55 12.65
CA CYS A 154 10.24 -21.09 11.30
C CYS A 154 10.54 -20.02 10.22
N PHE A 155 10.02 -18.80 10.40
CA PHE A 155 10.20 -17.70 9.44
C PHE A 155 11.67 -17.20 9.40
N SER A 156 12.34 -17.17 10.55
CA SER A 156 13.76 -16.79 10.62
C SER A 156 14.67 -17.79 9.88
N CYS A 157 14.38 -19.10 9.95
CA CYS A 157 15.16 -20.14 9.30
C CYS A 157 15.00 -20.14 7.75
N ARG A 158 13.87 -19.64 7.24
CA ARG A 158 13.62 -19.56 5.78
C ARG A 158 14.28 -18.36 5.12
N LEU A 159 14.45 -17.25 5.85
CA LEU A 159 15.13 -16.05 5.36
C LEU A 159 16.66 -16.18 5.29
N GLU A 160 17.27 -17.05 6.09
CA GLU A 160 18.71 -17.32 6.00
C GLU A 160 19.07 -18.15 4.77
N ARG A 161 18.24 -19.14 4.42
CA ARG A 161 18.43 -20.01 3.25
C ARG A 161 18.32 -19.28 1.91
N GLY A 162 17.52 -18.20 1.85
CA GLY A 162 17.42 -17.34 0.67
C GLY A 162 18.64 -16.43 0.45
N ARG A 163 19.37 -16.09 1.53
CA ARG A 163 20.55 -15.20 1.47
C ARG A 163 21.80 -15.93 0.98
N GLU A 164 21.88 -17.24 1.16
CA GLU A 164 23.03 -18.06 0.73
C GLU A 164 23.00 -18.31 -0.79
N LYS A 165 21.82 -18.53 -1.37
CA LYS A 165 21.63 -18.70 -2.83
C LYS A 165 22.00 -17.45 -3.65
N MET A 166 21.87 -16.27 -3.06
CA MET A 166 22.18 -15.00 -3.74
C MET A 166 23.68 -14.64 -3.70
N LYS A 167 24.47 -15.33 -2.87
CA LYS A 167 25.94 -15.16 -2.79
C LYS A 167 26.73 -15.99 -3.80
N ILE A 168 26.11 -17.03 -4.37
CA ILE A 168 26.76 -17.97 -5.31
C ILE A 168 26.64 -17.47 -6.76
N SER A 169 25.84 -16.44 -7.02
CA SER A 169 25.57 -15.93 -8.38
C SER A 169 26.14 -14.52 -8.63
N LYS A 170 27.17 -14.12 -7.88
CA LYS A 170 27.88 -12.85 -8.06
C LYS A 170 29.34 -13.08 -8.37
#